data_AF-A0A1Q4G1E2-F1
#
_entry.id   AF-A0A1Q4G1E2-F1
#
_cell.length_a   1.000
_cell.length_b   1.000
_cell.length_c   1.000
_cell.angle_alpha   90.00
_cell.angle_beta   90.00
_cell.angle_gamma   90.00
#
_symmetry.space_group_name_H-M   'P 1'
#
loop_
_entity.id
_entity.type
_entity.pdbx_description
1 polymer ?
#
loop_
_entity_poly.entity_id
_entity_poly.type
_entity_poly.pdbx_seq_one_letter_code
_entity_poly.pdbx_strand_id
1 'polypeptide(L)'
;MLIFNFLPTRIMKKTFLSILTLVSALSTMVGCKSQLDDKFQNPDASTKANIPAFFAEMLNNDRVRPAYYHYRTFILSNQAVYTQTASFYPSNTMYQPNDSYSYAYWTDFYAPGVLGITRSMEKAYAELPEAEKASKEIFIQTGKIVLFDEASKLVDNFGDIPFSEAGSLPTTSTIIKPKFDAQKELYNQFISELKNINTYLSTATTNPDFSKYDILNSGNVAKWRKYANSLRLRLLMRISFVDEAKARTEVLEMLNNPTQYPLADGGATANYNPRNEDILLQPLTNYTGTLRQALIEGPNQFATDHMLNKVMLPANDPRIPVLYDKFGKTVDGKFVQNKEYRAMPISFTSADMEKNYQDYAVLDSATIFDNNALPGIVITASETNFNKAEALLRWGASNAAKDAYDVAVKQSVSFYYYLNNLNTSGLKTEKKPTDDVINDFVDKSTISFSTTQAKNLELIWTQKWLHYGFLQAQQAWAELRRTGYPILTYPVAGLANYANPPKRLLYPTQEISNNSSNYDAVKANDTRTTKIFWDVK
;
A
#
# COMPACT_ATOMS: atom_id res chain seq x y z
N MET A 1 -68.32 -50.40 -55.56
CA MET A 1 -66.99 -51.04 -55.43
C MET A 1 -66.18 -50.21 -54.44
N LEU A 2 -65.71 -50.83 -53.35
CA LEU A 2 -64.78 -50.33 -52.29
C LEU A 2 -65.33 -49.19 -51.38
N ILE A 3 -65.83 -49.48 -50.17
CA ILE A 3 -65.17 -49.84 -48.88
C ILE A 3 -64.60 -48.63 -48.10
N PHE A 4 -65.21 -48.45 -46.91
CA PHE A 4 -64.88 -47.71 -45.69
C PHE A 4 -63.43 -47.25 -45.45
N ASN A 5 -63.26 -46.08 -44.79
CA ASN A 5 -62.53 -46.05 -43.51
C ASN A 5 -62.80 -44.82 -42.63
N PHE A 6 -63.05 -45.11 -41.36
CA PHE A 6 -63.13 -44.21 -40.22
C PHE A 6 -61.77 -43.56 -39.92
N LEU A 7 -61.78 -42.30 -39.46
CA LEU A 7 -60.71 -41.72 -38.64
C LEU A 7 -61.30 -41.18 -37.32
N PRO A 8 -60.58 -41.31 -36.20
CA PRO A 8 -61.19 -41.58 -34.91
C PRO A 8 -61.50 -40.33 -34.09
N THR A 9 -62.60 -40.40 -33.35
CA THR A 9 -63.07 -39.56 -32.22
C THR A 9 -62.05 -39.38 -31.07
N ARG A 10 -60.82 -39.87 -31.21
CA ARG A 10 -59.74 -39.82 -30.22
C ARG A 10 -58.89 -38.55 -30.31
N ILE A 11 -58.93 -37.82 -31.44
CA ILE A 11 -58.12 -36.60 -31.67
C ILE A 11 -58.79 -35.37 -31.05
N MET A 12 -60.11 -35.18 -31.22
CA MET A 12 -60.86 -34.04 -30.65
C MET A 12 -60.88 -34.01 -29.11
N LYS A 13 -60.90 -35.17 -28.43
CA LYS A 13 -60.83 -35.20 -26.95
C LYS A 13 -59.46 -34.76 -26.41
N LYS A 14 -58.37 -34.98 -27.15
CA LYS A 14 -57.03 -34.55 -26.71
C LYS A 14 -56.82 -33.06 -26.89
N THR A 15 -57.27 -32.47 -28.00
CA THR A 15 -57.18 -31.01 -28.21
C THR A 15 -58.07 -30.23 -27.24
N PHE A 16 -59.27 -30.73 -26.90
CA PHE A 16 -60.14 -30.07 -25.92
C PHE A 16 -59.60 -30.18 -24.48
N LEU A 17 -59.00 -31.32 -24.11
CA LEU A 17 -58.37 -31.51 -22.80
C LEU A 17 -57.08 -30.68 -22.65
N SER A 18 -56.31 -30.50 -23.73
CA SER A 18 -55.11 -29.64 -23.76
C SER A 18 -55.44 -28.15 -23.66
N ILE A 19 -56.57 -27.68 -24.21
CA ILE A 19 -57.02 -26.29 -24.06
C ILE A 19 -57.59 -26.05 -22.67
N LEU A 20 -58.31 -27.02 -22.08
CA LEU A 20 -58.79 -26.90 -20.70
C LEU A 20 -57.66 -26.92 -19.66
N THR A 21 -56.58 -27.68 -19.91
CA THR A 21 -55.39 -27.69 -19.04
C THR A 21 -54.50 -26.46 -19.22
N LEU A 22 -54.48 -25.83 -20.39
CA LEU A 22 -53.82 -24.54 -20.57
C LEU A 22 -54.58 -23.40 -19.89
N VAL A 23 -55.91 -23.43 -19.89
CA VAL A 23 -56.76 -22.39 -19.25
C VAL A 23 -56.83 -22.58 -17.72
N SER A 24 -56.74 -23.81 -17.21
CA SER A 24 -56.59 -24.06 -15.76
C SER A 24 -55.17 -23.80 -15.24
N ALA A 25 -54.14 -23.90 -16.09
CA ALA A 25 -52.77 -23.49 -15.74
C ALA A 25 -52.56 -21.97 -15.80
N LEU A 26 -53.38 -21.22 -16.56
CA LEU A 26 -53.33 -19.74 -16.58
C LEU A 26 -54.12 -19.07 -15.44
N SER A 27 -55.01 -19.80 -14.76
CA SER A 27 -55.87 -19.25 -13.68
C SER A 27 -55.29 -19.43 -12.27
N THR A 28 -54.12 -20.05 -12.11
CA THR A 28 -53.38 -20.15 -10.83
C THR A 28 -52.27 -19.11 -10.67
N MET A 29 -52.15 -18.14 -11.59
CA MET A 29 -51.12 -17.09 -11.58
C MET A 29 -51.62 -15.72 -11.10
N VAL A 30 -52.79 -15.67 -10.44
CA VAL A 30 -53.28 -14.45 -9.77
C VAL A 30 -53.30 -14.69 -8.27
N GLY A 31 -52.23 -14.29 -7.58
CA GLY A 31 -52.25 -14.21 -6.11
C GLY A 31 -50.97 -14.62 -5.39
N CYS A 32 -49.79 -14.15 -5.82
CA CYS A 32 -48.59 -14.11 -4.97
C CYS A 32 -47.73 -12.86 -5.25
N LYS A 33 -48.32 -11.75 -5.72
CA LYS A 33 -47.54 -10.52 -5.91
C LYS A 33 -47.18 -9.87 -4.57
N SER A 34 -48.11 -9.86 -3.61
CA SER A 34 -47.90 -9.24 -2.30
C SER A 34 -46.97 -9.99 -1.34
N GLN A 35 -46.62 -11.27 -1.59
CA GLN A 35 -45.67 -12.01 -0.74
C GLN A 35 -44.26 -12.13 -1.36
N LEU A 36 -44.11 -11.76 -2.63
CA LEU A 36 -42.80 -11.62 -3.26
C LEU A 36 -42.26 -10.19 -3.10
N ASP A 37 -43.12 -9.18 -3.08
CA ASP A 37 -42.71 -7.79 -2.79
C ASP A 37 -42.17 -7.62 -1.35
N ASP A 38 -42.60 -8.45 -0.39
CA ASP A 38 -42.04 -8.49 0.97
C ASP A 38 -40.74 -9.32 1.08
N LYS A 39 -40.41 -10.14 0.06
CA LYS A 39 -39.19 -10.98 0.03
C LYS A 39 -38.12 -10.46 -0.91
N PHE A 40 -38.49 -9.66 -1.92
CA PHE A 40 -37.58 -8.74 -2.56
C PHE A 40 -37.47 -7.56 -1.61
N GLN A 41 -36.42 -7.56 -0.78
CA GLN A 41 -36.04 -6.34 -0.09
C GLN A 41 -36.05 -5.22 -1.13
N ASN A 42 -36.89 -4.23 -0.90
CA ASN A 42 -36.85 -2.98 -1.63
C ASN A 42 -35.36 -2.60 -1.76
N PRO A 43 -34.77 -2.49 -2.96
CA PRO A 43 -33.38 -2.05 -3.09
C PRO A 43 -33.18 -0.68 -2.43
N ASP A 44 -34.26 0.11 -2.32
CA ASP A 44 -34.31 1.35 -1.55
C ASP A 44 -34.61 1.17 -0.04
N ALA A 45 -34.77 -0.04 0.50
CA ALA A 45 -34.71 -0.28 1.95
C ALA A 45 -33.26 -0.41 2.46
N SER A 46 -32.28 -0.50 1.54
CA SER A 46 -30.85 -0.32 1.86
C SER A 46 -30.43 1.16 1.98
N THR A 47 -31.38 2.10 1.88
CA THR A 47 -31.14 3.56 1.66
C THR A 47 -30.45 4.35 2.76
N LYS A 48 -30.19 3.78 3.94
CA LYS A 48 -29.30 4.46 4.90
C LYS A 48 -27.87 3.99 4.69
N ALA A 49 -27.12 4.78 3.93
CA ALA A 49 -25.67 4.71 3.88
C ALA A 49 -25.10 4.61 5.30
N ASN A 50 -24.43 3.48 5.59
CA ASN A 50 -23.90 3.19 6.92
C ASN A 50 -22.44 3.66 6.98
N ILE A 51 -22.23 4.91 7.41
CA ILE A 51 -20.89 5.53 7.54
C ILE A 51 -19.91 4.61 8.29
N PRO A 52 -20.24 4.02 9.46
CA PRO A 52 -19.36 3.05 10.11
C PRO A 52 -18.98 1.85 9.25
N ALA A 53 -19.94 1.24 8.54
CA ALA A 53 -19.66 0.09 7.68
C ALA A 53 -18.77 0.46 6.48
N PHE A 54 -19.06 1.58 5.83
CA PHE A 54 -18.22 2.12 4.75
C PHE A 54 -16.81 2.44 5.22
N PHE A 55 -16.66 3.00 6.41
CA PHE A 55 -15.35 3.24 6.99
C PHE A 55 -14.56 1.93 7.18
N ALA A 56 -15.17 0.89 7.75
CA ALA A 56 -14.53 -0.41 7.90
C ALA A 56 -14.18 -1.05 6.54
N GLU A 57 -15.05 -0.90 5.53
CA GLU A 57 -14.81 -1.36 4.16
C GLU A 57 -13.59 -0.66 3.54
N MET A 58 -13.50 0.66 3.67
CA MET A 58 -12.36 1.44 3.18
C MET A 58 -11.04 1.02 3.86
N LEU A 59 -11.07 0.68 5.15
CA LEU A 59 -9.89 0.18 5.88
C LEU A 59 -9.51 -1.26 5.48
N ASN A 60 -10.47 -2.04 4.98
CA ASN A 60 -10.28 -3.42 4.54
C ASN A 60 -9.63 -3.47 3.13
N ASN A 61 -8.46 -2.84 2.99
CA ASN A 61 -7.82 -2.56 1.71
C ASN A 61 -6.69 -3.56 1.40
N ASP A 62 -6.86 -4.32 0.32
CA ASP A 62 -5.87 -5.30 -0.17
C ASP A 62 -4.59 -4.68 -0.75
N ARG A 63 -4.60 -3.36 -1.03
CA ARG A 63 -3.41 -2.59 -1.43
C ARG A 63 -2.58 -2.09 -0.24
N VAL A 64 -3.05 -2.33 0.99
CA VAL A 64 -2.29 -2.09 2.23
C VAL A 64 -1.85 -3.41 2.87
N ARG A 65 -2.69 -4.44 2.79
CA ARG A 65 -2.37 -5.77 3.33
C ARG A 65 -1.31 -6.50 2.52
N PRO A 66 -0.61 -7.49 3.13
CA PRO A 66 0.24 -8.44 2.42
C PRO A 66 -0.58 -9.43 1.59
N ALA A 67 -1.29 -8.93 0.58
CA ALA A 67 -2.14 -9.72 -0.31
C ALA A 67 -1.39 -10.14 -1.58
N TYR A 68 -1.60 -11.39 -2.00
CA TYR A 68 -0.99 -11.94 -3.22
C TYR A 68 -1.15 -11.01 -4.42
N TYR A 69 -2.38 -10.57 -4.72
CA TYR A 69 -2.65 -9.82 -5.94
C TYR A 69 -1.94 -8.47 -5.94
N HIS A 70 -1.95 -7.74 -4.83
CA HIS A 70 -1.24 -6.47 -4.71
C HIS A 70 0.26 -6.62 -4.95
N TYR A 71 0.88 -7.59 -4.28
CA TYR A 71 2.32 -7.79 -4.37
C TYR A 71 2.74 -8.33 -5.74
N ARG A 72 2.09 -9.40 -6.22
CA ARG A 72 2.46 -10.08 -7.45
C ARG A 72 2.24 -9.24 -8.70
N THR A 73 1.14 -8.49 -8.75
CA THR A 73 0.72 -7.80 -9.98
C THR A 73 1.22 -6.35 -10.06
N PHE A 74 1.48 -5.72 -8.92
CA PHE A 74 1.86 -4.31 -8.87
C PHE A 74 3.23 -4.07 -8.24
N ILE A 75 3.43 -4.47 -6.98
CA ILE A 75 4.67 -4.13 -6.25
C ILE A 75 5.91 -4.84 -6.82
N LEU A 76 5.85 -6.18 -6.94
CA LEU A 76 6.98 -7.03 -7.35
C LEU A 76 7.26 -6.98 -8.86
N SER A 77 6.33 -6.45 -9.66
CA SER A 77 6.46 -6.25 -11.10
C SER A 77 6.88 -4.83 -11.48
N ASN A 78 6.76 -3.86 -10.56
CA ASN A 78 7.11 -2.47 -10.79
C ASN A 78 8.06 -1.92 -9.72
N GLN A 79 7.53 -1.38 -8.61
CA GLN A 79 8.33 -0.55 -7.71
C GLN A 79 9.47 -1.31 -7.03
N ALA A 80 9.28 -2.59 -6.67
CA ALA A 80 10.33 -3.40 -6.06
C ALA A 80 11.46 -3.75 -7.04
N VAL A 81 11.15 -3.83 -8.34
CA VAL A 81 12.13 -3.96 -9.42
C VAL A 81 12.91 -2.66 -9.59
N TYR A 82 12.21 -1.54 -9.66
CA TYR A 82 12.81 -0.21 -9.87
C TYR A 82 13.66 0.25 -8.69
N THR A 83 13.43 -0.30 -7.51
CA THR A 83 14.18 0.01 -6.29
C THR A 83 15.14 -1.09 -5.90
N GLN A 84 15.17 -2.21 -6.65
CA GLN A 84 15.96 -3.40 -6.33
C GLN A 84 15.79 -3.87 -4.88
N THR A 85 14.60 -3.71 -4.30
CA THR A 85 14.23 -4.27 -2.99
C THR A 85 13.70 -5.70 -3.11
N ALA A 86 13.39 -6.16 -4.33
CA ALA A 86 13.14 -7.55 -4.66
C ALA A 86 13.97 -7.95 -5.89
N SER A 87 14.39 -9.21 -5.94
CA SER A 87 15.10 -9.75 -7.10
C SER A 87 14.14 -9.88 -8.30
N PHE A 88 14.66 -9.83 -9.52
CA PHE A 88 13.89 -9.92 -10.76
C PHE A 88 14.72 -10.58 -11.85
N TYR A 89 14.08 -11.19 -12.85
CA TYR A 89 14.80 -11.75 -13.98
C TYR A 89 15.23 -10.63 -14.93
N PRO A 90 16.53 -10.52 -15.26
CA PRO A 90 16.97 -9.67 -16.36
C PRO A 90 16.31 -10.12 -17.66
N SER A 91 15.60 -9.20 -18.32
CA SER A 91 14.93 -9.50 -19.57
C SER A 91 14.76 -8.24 -20.41
N ASN A 92 14.41 -8.42 -21.68
CA ASN A 92 14.12 -7.27 -22.55
C ASN A 92 12.92 -6.45 -22.05
N THR A 93 12.01 -7.04 -21.28
CA THR A 93 10.76 -6.42 -20.82
C THR A 93 10.72 -6.15 -19.32
N MET A 94 11.84 -6.30 -18.59
CA MET A 94 11.86 -6.21 -17.11
C MET A 94 11.39 -4.88 -16.53
N TYR A 95 11.39 -3.80 -17.33
CA TYR A 95 10.85 -2.50 -16.93
C TYR A 95 9.54 -2.13 -17.61
N GLN A 96 8.89 -3.06 -18.31
CA GLN A 96 7.58 -2.88 -18.93
C GLN A 96 6.47 -3.29 -17.96
N PRO A 97 5.67 -2.34 -17.46
CA PRO A 97 4.48 -2.65 -16.67
C PRO A 97 3.46 -3.41 -17.51
N ASN A 98 2.70 -4.28 -16.84
CA ASN A 98 1.49 -4.84 -17.42
C ASN A 98 0.35 -3.79 -17.30
N ASP A 99 -0.25 -3.41 -18.42
CA ASP A 99 -1.30 -2.38 -18.46
C ASP A 99 -2.54 -2.79 -17.65
N SER A 100 -2.99 -4.04 -17.76
CA SER A 100 -4.14 -4.55 -16.99
C SER A 100 -3.91 -4.51 -15.48
N TYR A 101 -2.69 -4.78 -15.02
CA TYR A 101 -2.36 -4.70 -13.58
C TYR A 101 -2.27 -3.24 -13.10
N SER A 102 -1.75 -2.35 -13.95
CA SER A 102 -1.71 -0.90 -13.67
C SER A 102 -3.13 -0.33 -13.63
N TYR A 103 -3.99 -0.76 -14.55
CA TYR A 103 -5.41 -0.43 -14.57
C TYR A 103 -6.13 -0.91 -13.32
N ALA A 104 -5.93 -2.15 -12.89
CA ALA A 104 -6.54 -2.67 -11.66
C ALA A 104 -6.14 -1.83 -10.44
N TYR A 105 -4.86 -1.48 -10.30
CA TYR A 105 -4.42 -0.60 -9.21
C TYR A 105 -5.07 0.79 -9.28
N TRP A 106 -5.18 1.35 -10.48
CA TRP A 106 -5.85 2.63 -10.73
C TRP A 106 -7.33 2.57 -10.33
N THR A 107 -8.08 1.55 -10.78
CA THR A 107 -9.52 1.42 -10.50
C THR A 107 -9.84 1.11 -9.04
N ASP A 108 -8.97 0.38 -8.34
CA ASP A 108 -9.16 0.06 -6.92
C ASP A 108 -9.20 1.31 -6.03
N PHE A 109 -8.63 2.43 -6.49
CA PHE A 109 -8.78 3.72 -5.80
C PHE A 109 -10.15 4.37 -6.02
N TYR A 110 -10.75 4.20 -7.21
CA TYR A 110 -11.95 4.92 -7.64
C TYR A 110 -13.28 4.20 -7.36
N ALA A 111 -13.40 2.88 -7.57
CA ALA A 111 -14.70 2.19 -7.56
C ALA A 111 -14.65 0.74 -7.02
N PRO A 112 -15.42 0.38 -5.96
CA PRO A 112 -16.03 1.31 -4.99
C PRO A 112 -14.97 2.20 -4.33
N GLY A 113 -13.74 1.68 -4.20
CA GLY A 113 -12.47 2.36 -3.93
C GLY A 113 -12.42 3.31 -2.73
N VAL A 114 -11.22 3.68 -2.30
CA VAL A 114 -11.07 4.60 -1.17
C VAL A 114 -11.72 5.96 -1.46
N LEU A 115 -11.63 6.46 -2.70
CA LEU A 115 -12.28 7.70 -3.10
C LEU A 115 -13.80 7.55 -3.14
N GLY A 116 -14.33 6.55 -3.86
CA GLY A 116 -15.78 6.39 -4.01
C GLY A 116 -16.49 6.08 -2.69
N ILE A 117 -15.87 5.31 -1.79
CA ILE A 117 -16.36 5.10 -0.43
C ILE A 117 -16.33 6.42 0.36
N THR A 118 -15.26 7.21 0.26
CA THR A 118 -15.21 8.52 0.94
C THR A 118 -16.32 9.44 0.46
N ARG A 119 -16.58 9.52 -0.86
CA ARG A 119 -17.69 10.32 -1.41
C ARG A 119 -19.05 9.85 -0.93
N SER A 120 -19.23 8.53 -0.81
CA SER A 120 -20.46 7.94 -0.26
C SER A 120 -20.64 8.29 1.22
N MET A 121 -19.57 8.26 2.01
CA MET A 121 -19.58 8.68 3.41
C MET A 121 -19.87 10.18 3.56
N GLU A 122 -19.25 11.03 2.74
CA GLU A 122 -19.47 12.49 2.73
C GLU A 122 -20.93 12.83 2.40
N LYS A 123 -21.52 12.17 1.39
CA LYS A 123 -22.94 12.30 1.07
C LYS A 123 -23.81 11.90 2.26
N ALA A 124 -23.60 10.69 2.79
CA ALA A 124 -24.36 10.16 3.89
C ALA A 124 -24.33 11.10 5.10
N TYR A 125 -23.14 11.66 5.40
CA TYR A 125 -22.94 12.61 6.47
C TYR A 125 -23.68 13.93 6.25
N ALA A 126 -23.69 14.44 5.02
CA ALA A 126 -24.42 15.66 4.67
C ALA A 126 -25.93 15.53 4.85
N GLU A 127 -26.48 14.33 4.64
CA GLU A 127 -27.90 14.00 4.78
C GLU A 127 -28.32 13.69 6.24
N LEU A 128 -27.38 13.58 7.18
CA LEU A 128 -27.69 13.32 8.59
C LEU A 128 -28.37 14.52 9.27
N PRO A 129 -29.31 14.27 10.20
CA PRO A 129 -29.75 15.27 11.16
C PRO A 129 -28.56 15.85 11.93
N GLU A 130 -28.59 17.15 12.23
CA GLU A 130 -27.48 17.85 12.88
C GLU A 130 -27.06 17.21 14.21
N ALA A 131 -28.03 16.70 14.98
CA ALA A 131 -27.78 16.00 16.24
C ALA A 131 -26.97 14.70 16.09
N GLU A 132 -26.94 14.08 14.91
CA GLU A 132 -26.23 12.83 14.66
C GLU A 132 -24.81 13.05 14.10
N LYS A 133 -24.57 14.19 13.45
CA LYS A 133 -23.30 14.50 12.78
C LYS A 133 -22.09 14.44 13.69
N ALA A 134 -22.18 14.97 14.91
CA ALA A 134 -21.05 14.96 15.86
C ALA A 134 -20.49 13.55 16.11
N SER A 135 -21.35 12.53 16.15
CA SER A 135 -20.93 11.14 16.36
C SER A 135 -20.28 10.49 15.13
N LYS A 136 -20.53 11.04 13.93
CA LYS A 136 -20.07 10.50 12.65
C LYS A 136 -18.91 11.27 12.04
N GLU A 137 -18.64 12.49 12.50
CA GLU A 137 -17.56 13.33 11.97
C GLU A 137 -16.19 12.66 12.13
N ILE A 138 -15.95 11.93 13.23
CA ILE A 138 -14.69 11.20 13.43
C ILE A 138 -14.41 10.19 12.32
N PHE A 139 -15.44 9.53 11.77
CA PHE A 139 -15.28 8.60 10.64
C PHE A 139 -14.90 9.33 9.37
N ILE A 140 -15.50 10.51 9.11
CA ILE A 140 -15.19 11.33 7.94
C ILE A 140 -13.75 11.84 8.02
N GLN A 141 -13.36 12.42 9.15
CA GLN A 141 -12.03 13.02 9.31
C GLN A 141 -10.93 11.97 9.27
N THR A 142 -11.13 10.80 9.91
CA THR A 142 -10.15 9.72 9.85
C THR A 142 -10.14 9.01 8.49
N GLY A 143 -11.28 8.92 7.81
CA GLY A 143 -11.35 8.40 6.46
C GLY A 143 -10.61 9.25 5.44
N LYS A 144 -10.65 10.58 5.59
CA LYS A 144 -9.86 11.50 4.78
C LYS A 144 -8.35 11.30 4.94
N ILE A 145 -7.85 10.91 6.12
CA ILE A 145 -6.42 10.57 6.28
C ILE A 145 -6.04 9.41 5.35
N VAL A 146 -6.87 8.36 5.30
CA VAL A 146 -6.65 7.19 4.43
C VAL A 146 -6.75 7.58 2.96
N LEU A 147 -7.75 8.41 2.61
CA LEU A 147 -7.89 8.95 1.27
C LEU A 147 -6.64 9.70 0.82
N PHE A 148 -6.09 10.58 1.66
CA PHE A 148 -4.91 11.36 1.32
C PHE A 148 -3.64 10.52 1.23
N ASP A 149 -3.48 9.48 2.06
CA ASP A 149 -2.36 8.54 1.92
C ASP A 149 -2.43 7.80 0.57
N GLU A 150 -3.58 7.22 0.24
CA GLU A 150 -3.77 6.48 -1.03
C GLU A 150 -3.74 7.40 -2.26
N ALA A 151 -4.29 8.62 -2.16
CA ALA A 151 -4.23 9.60 -3.24
C ALA A 151 -2.79 10.08 -3.48
N SER A 152 -2.01 10.32 -2.42
CA SER A 152 -0.59 10.70 -2.57
C SER A 152 0.23 9.59 -3.24
N LYS A 153 -0.09 8.33 -2.94
CA LYS A 153 0.47 7.13 -3.57
C LYS A 153 0.14 7.06 -5.07
N LEU A 154 -1.08 7.39 -5.46
CA LEU A 154 -1.48 7.50 -6.86
C LEU A 154 -0.73 8.64 -7.57
N VAL A 155 -0.66 9.83 -6.97
CA VAL A 155 0.10 10.96 -7.53
C VAL A 155 1.57 10.58 -7.71
N ASP A 156 2.19 9.94 -6.71
CA ASP A 156 3.59 9.51 -6.77
C ASP A 156 3.86 8.49 -7.88
N ASN A 157 2.84 7.71 -8.28
CA ASN A 157 2.96 6.76 -9.38
C ASN A 157 2.71 7.42 -10.73
N PHE A 158 1.64 8.21 -10.87
CA PHE A 158 1.09 8.61 -12.17
C PHE A 158 1.15 10.11 -12.46
N GLY A 159 1.28 10.96 -11.46
CA GLY A 159 1.25 12.42 -11.60
C GLY A 159 -0.12 13.00 -11.33
N ASP A 160 -0.65 13.80 -12.27
CA ASP A 160 -1.99 14.38 -12.13
C ASP A 160 -3.04 13.26 -12.07
N ILE A 161 -4.09 13.42 -11.26
CA ILE A 161 -5.12 12.38 -11.11
C ILE A 161 -6.51 13.00 -11.05
N PRO A 162 -7.55 12.32 -11.57
CA PRO A 162 -8.91 12.64 -11.21
C PRO A 162 -9.15 12.59 -9.70
N PHE A 163 -9.62 13.69 -9.10
CA PHE A 163 -9.80 13.69 -7.64
C PHE A 163 -10.99 14.52 -7.17
N SER A 164 -11.04 15.80 -7.52
CA SER A 164 -12.06 16.75 -7.08
C SER A 164 -13.44 16.43 -7.67
N GLU A 165 -13.49 16.02 -8.93
CA GLU A 165 -14.73 15.65 -9.65
C GLU A 165 -14.97 14.14 -9.66
N ALA A 166 -13.98 13.33 -9.31
CA ALA A 166 -14.08 11.88 -9.35
C ALA A 166 -14.94 11.33 -8.20
N GLY A 167 -15.68 10.26 -8.50
CA GLY A 167 -16.61 9.65 -7.55
C GLY A 167 -17.84 10.50 -7.24
N SER A 168 -18.21 11.46 -8.11
CA SER A 168 -19.33 12.38 -7.88
C SER A 168 -20.72 11.76 -8.06
N LEU A 169 -20.82 10.56 -8.64
CA LEU A 169 -22.12 9.95 -8.96
C LEU A 169 -23.08 9.88 -7.75
N PRO A 170 -22.64 9.50 -6.53
CA PRO A 170 -23.51 9.53 -5.37
C PRO A 170 -24.06 10.94 -5.09
N THR A 171 -23.26 11.99 -5.27
CA THR A 171 -23.64 13.37 -4.89
C THR A 171 -24.37 14.14 -5.99
N THR A 172 -24.05 13.90 -7.26
CA THR A 172 -24.62 14.66 -8.39
C THR A 172 -25.70 13.90 -9.16
N SER A 173 -25.85 12.60 -8.91
CA SER A 173 -26.70 11.70 -9.72
C SER A 173 -26.42 11.77 -11.22
N THR A 174 -25.22 12.22 -11.60
CA THR A 174 -24.81 12.46 -12.99
C THR A 174 -23.44 11.82 -13.21
N ILE A 175 -23.31 11.09 -14.32
CA ILE A 175 -22.02 10.56 -14.75
C ILE A 175 -21.18 11.73 -15.28
N ILE A 176 -20.15 12.11 -14.52
CA ILE A 176 -19.16 13.11 -14.92
C ILE A 176 -17.89 12.37 -15.32
N LYS A 177 -17.27 12.82 -16.42
CA LYS A 177 -15.91 12.42 -16.79
C LYS A 177 -14.95 13.40 -16.09
N PRO A 178 -14.27 12.98 -15.01
CA PRO A 178 -13.56 13.92 -14.16
C PRO A 178 -12.27 14.41 -14.81
N LYS A 179 -11.96 15.70 -14.62
CA LYS A 179 -10.66 16.26 -15.00
C LYS A 179 -9.53 15.69 -14.16
N PHE A 180 -8.30 15.76 -14.69
CA PHE A 180 -7.08 15.43 -13.95
C PHE A 180 -6.65 16.65 -13.14
N ASP A 181 -6.69 16.54 -11.81
CA ASP A 181 -6.25 17.60 -10.92
C ASP A 181 -4.72 17.63 -10.79
N ALA A 182 -4.18 18.84 -10.76
CA ALA A 182 -2.73 19.06 -10.75
C ALA A 182 -2.08 18.48 -9.48
N GLN A 183 -1.08 17.62 -9.67
CA GLN A 183 -0.36 16.92 -8.61
C GLN A 183 0.20 17.83 -7.51
N LYS A 184 0.70 19.02 -7.86
CA LYS A 184 1.25 19.99 -6.90
C LYS A 184 0.15 20.57 -5.99
N GLU A 185 -0.99 20.92 -6.58
CA GLU A 185 -2.11 21.51 -5.85
C GLU A 185 -2.76 20.47 -4.93
N LEU A 186 -2.93 19.23 -5.41
CA LEU A 186 -3.40 18.12 -4.59
C LEU A 186 -2.48 17.88 -3.39
N TYR A 187 -1.16 17.83 -3.59
CA TYR A 187 -0.21 17.68 -2.49
C TYR A 187 -0.33 18.79 -1.45
N ASN A 188 -0.42 20.04 -1.88
CA ASN A 188 -0.62 21.18 -0.99
C ASN A 188 -1.94 21.11 -0.23
N GLN A 189 -3.01 20.68 -0.89
CA GLN A 189 -4.31 20.44 -0.28
C GLN A 189 -4.22 19.35 0.79
N PHE A 190 -3.61 18.20 0.48
CA PHE A 190 -3.47 17.08 1.42
C PHE A 190 -2.70 17.50 2.68
N ILE A 191 -1.58 18.20 2.50
CA ILE A 191 -0.76 18.72 3.62
C ILE A 191 -1.59 19.65 4.52
N SER A 192 -2.37 20.56 3.92
CA SER A 192 -3.23 21.50 4.65
C SER A 192 -4.36 20.78 5.38
N GLU A 193 -5.07 19.88 4.70
CA GLU A 193 -6.19 19.14 5.29
C GLU A 193 -5.73 18.21 6.41
N LEU A 194 -4.55 17.60 6.32
CA LEU A 194 -3.98 16.82 7.43
C LEU A 194 -3.69 17.69 8.66
N LYS A 195 -3.28 18.96 8.48
CA LYS A 195 -3.16 19.93 9.60
C LYS A 195 -4.52 20.21 10.23
N ASN A 196 -5.56 20.41 9.41
CA ASN A 196 -6.93 20.65 9.88
C ASN A 196 -7.49 19.44 10.63
N ILE A 197 -7.29 18.22 10.11
CA ILE A 197 -7.70 16.98 10.75
C ILE A 197 -6.98 16.80 12.10
N ASN A 198 -5.68 17.10 12.19
CA ASN A 198 -4.97 17.08 13.48
C ASN A 198 -5.60 18.03 14.50
N THR A 199 -6.01 19.23 14.08
CA THR A 199 -6.71 20.18 14.95
C THR A 199 -8.03 19.60 15.44
N TYR A 200 -8.86 19.02 14.56
CA TYR A 200 -10.10 18.34 14.95
C TYR A 200 -9.84 17.19 15.94
N LEU A 201 -8.89 16.31 15.62
CA LEU A 201 -8.55 15.16 16.46
C LEU A 201 -7.92 15.54 17.81
N SER A 202 -7.49 16.80 17.99
CA SER A 202 -6.96 17.27 19.26
C SER A 202 -8.02 17.37 20.36
N THR A 203 -9.28 17.52 19.98
CA THR A 203 -10.44 17.63 20.88
C THR A 203 -11.47 16.53 20.67
N ALA A 204 -11.36 15.74 19.60
CA ALA A 204 -12.30 14.68 19.29
C ALA A 204 -12.28 13.56 20.34
N THR A 205 -13.46 13.03 20.66
CA THR A 205 -13.62 11.87 21.53
C THR A 205 -14.06 10.65 20.73
N THR A 206 -13.53 9.47 21.07
CA THR A 206 -14.02 8.21 20.50
C THR A 206 -15.45 7.91 20.97
N ASN A 207 -16.14 7.02 20.25
CA ASN A 207 -17.43 6.48 20.63
C ASN A 207 -17.50 4.96 20.34
N PRO A 208 -18.46 4.21 20.93
CA PRO A 208 -18.52 2.76 20.79
C PRO A 208 -18.60 2.25 19.35
N ASP A 209 -19.34 2.96 18.47
CA ASP A 209 -19.40 2.63 17.05
C ASP A 209 -18.03 2.78 16.41
N PHE A 210 -17.35 3.91 16.63
CA PHE A 210 -16.04 4.17 16.04
C PHE A 210 -15.02 3.12 16.46
N SER A 211 -14.94 2.80 17.76
CA SER A 211 -14.04 1.76 18.26
C SER A 211 -14.32 0.38 17.66
N LYS A 212 -15.58 0.07 17.35
CA LYS A 212 -15.97 -1.23 16.77
C LYS A 212 -15.60 -1.34 15.29
N TYR A 213 -15.79 -0.28 14.51
CA TYR A 213 -15.61 -0.30 13.05
C TYR A 213 -14.20 0.16 12.62
N ASP A 214 -13.43 0.78 13.50
CA ASP A 214 -12.02 1.10 13.27
C ASP A 214 -11.13 -0.14 13.42
N ILE A 215 -10.98 -0.89 12.32
CA ILE A 215 -10.10 -2.06 12.26
C ILE A 215 -8.61 -1.71 12.18
N LEU A 216 -8.25 -0.42 12.05
CA LEU A 216 -6.85 0.02 11.93
C LEU A 216 -6.27 0.39 13.29
N ASN A 217 -6.96 1.25 14.05
CA ASN A 217 -6.48 1.77 15.34
C ASN A 217 -7.43 1.48 16.51
N SER A 218 -8.49 0.68 16.30
CA SER A 218 -9.41 0.24 17.35
C SER A 218 -10.02 1.39 18.17
N GLY A 219 -10.33 2.50 17.52
CA GLY A 219 -10.91 3.69 18.14
C GLY A 219 -9.90 4.59 18.85
N ASN A 220 -8.60 4.31 18.73
CA ASN A 220 -7.56 5.10 19.38
C ASN A 220 -7.32 6.42 18.61
N VAL A 221 -7.97 7.48 19.08
CA VAL A 221 -7.86 8.83 18.50
C VAL A 221 -6.41 9.36 18.49
N ALA A 222 -5.62 9.03 19.53
CA ALA A 222 -4.23 9.46 19.58
C ALA A 222 -3.38 8.80 18.47
N LYS A 223 -3.63 7.52 18.15
CA LYS A 223 -2.99 6.85 17.00
C LYS A 223 -3.41 7.46 15.67
N TRP A 224 -4.68 7.82 15.49
CA TRP A 224 -5.13 8.54 14.29
C TRP A 224 -4.47 9.91 14.14
N ARG A 225 -4.30 10.62 15.26
CA ARG A 225 -3.63 11.92 15.28
C ARG A 225 -2.14 11.78 14.96
N LYS A 226 -1.47 10.74 15.49
CA LYS A 226 -0.11 10.35 15.10
C LYS A 226 -0.02 10.00 13.61
N TYR A 227 -0.98 9.28 13.05
CA TYR A 227 -1.04 8.95 11.63
C TYR A 227 -1.13 10.23 10.77
N ALA A 228 -2.10 11.11 11.05
CA ALA A 228 -2.29 12.36 10.30
C ALA A 228 -1.01 13.20 10.23
N ASN A 229 -0.35 13.41 11.38
CA ASN A 229 0.87 14.20 11.44
C ASN A 229 2.07 13.51 10.79
N SER A 230 2.21 12.19 10.93
CA SER A 230 3.33 11.46 10.34
C SER A 230 3.21 11.38 8.82
N LEU A 231 1.99 11.22 8.30
CA LEU A 231 1.71 11.36 6.88
C LEU A 231 2.01 12.77 6.39
N ARG A 232 1.57 13.82 7.12
CA ARG A 232 1.90 15.21 6.79
C ARG A 232 3.41 15.44 6.74
N LEU A 233 4.16 14.90 7.70
CA LEU A 233 5.62 14.94 7.70
C LEU A 233 6.20 14.24 6.46
N ARG A 234 5.72 13.04 6.09
CA ARG A 234 6.14 12.33 4.88
C ARG A 234 5.91 13.18 3.62
N LEU A 235 4.73 13.80 3.47
CA LEU A 235 4.41 14.64 2.31
C LEU A 235 5.23 15.94 2.27
N LEU A 236 5.48 16.58 3.42
CA LEU A 236 6.36 17.75 3.51
C LEU A 236 7.80 17.40 3.13
N MET A 237 8.31 16.25 3.60
CA MET A 237 9.63 15.77 3.19
C MET A 237 9.66 15.38 1.71
N ARG A 238 8.56 14.85 1.16
CA ARG A 238 8.42 14.53 -0.27
C ARG A 238 8.65 15.77 -1.14
N ILE A 239 8.07 16.92 -0.77
CA ILE A 239 8.18 18.18 -1.53
C ILE A 239 9.44 19.00 -1.20
N SER A 240 10.27 18.55 -0.25
CA SER A 240 11.34 19.38 0.35
C SER A 240 12.46 19.84 -0.59
N PHE A 241 12.57 19.32 -1.81
CA PHE A 241 13.48 19.83 -2.83
C PHE A 241 12.81 20.78 -3.83
N VAL A 242 11.50 20.65 -4.06
CA VAL A 242 10.74 21.53 -4.98
C VAL A 242 10.18 22.75 -4.25
N ASP A 243 9.89 22.64 -2.96
CA ASP A 243 9.42 23.72 -2.10
C ASP A 243 10.05 23.60 -0.69
N GLU A 244 11.36 23.86 -0.64
CA GLU A 244 12.13 23.79 0.60
C GLU A 244 11.66 24.81 1.65
N ALA A 245 11.22 25.99 1.23
CA ALA A 245 10.78 27.04 2.15
C ALA A 245 9.55 26.60 2.95
N LYS A 246 8.53 26.05 2.28
CA LYS A 246 7.34 25.51 2.94
C LYS A 246 7.67 24.30 3.80
N ALA A 247 8.40 23.33 3.23
CA ALA A 247 8.78 22.11 3.94
C ALA A 247 9.54 22.42 5.23
N ARG A 248 10.57 23.27 5.16
CA ARG A 248 11.35 23.69 6.33
C ARG A 248 10.49 24.34 7.40
N THR A 249 9.65 25.30 7.00
CA THR A 249 8.83 26.08 7.95
C THR A 249 7.85 25.17 8.70
N GLU A 250 7.09 24.35 7.97
CA GLU A 250 6.06 23.51 8.56
C GLU A 250 6.62 22.30 9.31
N VAL A 251 7.73 21.71 8.84
CA VAL A 251 8.36 20.59 9.54
C VAL A 251 8.99 21.08 10.85
N LEU A 252 9.73 22.20 10.85
CA LEU A 252 10.27 22.73 12.10
C LEU A 252 9.17 23.18 13.08
N GLU A 253 8.04 23.71 12.59
CA GLU A 253 6.85 23.95 13.43
C GLU A 253 6.39 22.65 14.12
N MET A 254 6.28 21.55 13.36
CA MET A 254 5.88 20.25 13.92
C MET A 254 6.87 19.71 14.95
N LEU A 255 8.16 19.72 14.63
CA LEU A 255 9.20 19.13 15.49
C LEU A 255 9.42 19.94 16.78
N ASN A 256 9.23 21.26 16.74
CA ASN A 256 9.33 22.11 17.92
C ASN A 256 8.07 22.09 18.80
N ASN A 257 6.95 21.55 18.31
CA ASN A 257 5.67 21.47 19.04
C ASN A 257 5.11 20.03 19.10
N PRO A 258 5.83 19.07 19.69
CA PRO A 258 5.48 17.64 19.63
C PRO A 258 4.17 17.28 20.34
N THR A 259 3.69 18.10 21.28
CA THR A 259 2.37 17.92 21.92
C THR A 259 1.21 18.34 21.00
N GLN A 260 1.44 19.34 20.14
CA GLN A 260 0.47 19.79 19.15
C GLN A 260 0.46 18.89 17.91
N TYR A 261 1.63 18.37 17.54
CA TYR A 261 1.85 17.50 16.39
C TYR A 261 2.47 16.16 16.82
N PRO A 262 1.75 15.32 17.60
CA PRO A 262 2.28 14.02 17.98
C PRO A 262 2.54 13.17 16.73
N LEU A 263 3.68 12.50 16.70
CA LEU A 263 4.12 11.65 15.60
C LEU A 263 4.08 10.17 16.01
N ALA A 264 3.93 9.28 15.03
CA ALA A 264 4.14 7.84 15.19
C ALA A 264 5.65 7.60 15.11
N ASP A 265 6.40 8.04 16.13
CA ASP A 265 7.87 7.95 16.20
C ASP A 265 8.36 7.00 17.30
N GLY A 266 7.44 6.25 17.93
CA GLY A 266 7.69 5.29 18.99
C GLY A 266 8.21 5.86 20.32
N GLY A 267 8.38 7.18 20.40
CA GLY A 267 9.13 7.83 21.47
C GLY A 267 10.59 7.34 21.55
N ALA A 268 11.39 7.97 22.41
CA ALA A 268 12.74 7.52 22.73
C ALA A 268 12.73 6.42 23.81
N THR A 269 11.84 5.43 23.67
CA THR A 269 11.63 4.41 24.71
C THR A 269 12.48 3.15 24.44
N ALA A 270 13.09 2.61 25.50
CA ALA A 270 13.81 1.33 25.43
C ALA A 270 12.89 0.15 25.07
N ASN A 271 11.57 0.32 25.23
CA ASN A 271 10.55 -0.71 25.02
C ASN A 271 9.68 -0.45 23.78
N TYR A 272 10.27 0.08 22.70
CA TYR A 272 9.57 0.24 21.43
C TYR A 272 8.93 -1.07 20.97
N ASN A 273 7.60 -1.05 20.83
CA ASN A 273 6.82 -2.17 20.31
C ASN A 273 6.05 -1.70 19.07
N PRO A 274 6.38 -2.22 17.87
CA PRO A 274 5.69 -1.86 16.62
C PRO A 274 4.17 -1.95 16.70
N ARG A 275 3.62 -2.98 17.37
CA ARG A 275 2.16 -3.13 17.52
C ARG A 275 1.49 -1.90 18.14
N ASN A 276 2.16 -1.29 19.12
CA ASN A 276 1.60 -0.21 19.92
C ASN A 276 1.96 1.17 19.35
N GLU A 277 3.09 1.29 18.69
CA GLU A 277 3.62 2.59 18.27
C GLU A 277 3.48 2.88 16.78
N ASP A 278 3.49 1.84 15.94
CA ASP A 278 3.29 1.98 14.50
C ASP A 278 1.80 1.97 14.15
N ILE A 279 1.50 2.40 12.91
CA ILE A 279 0.18 2.30 12.30
C ILE A 279 0.20 1.08 11.38
N LEU A 280 -0.36 -0.02 11.88
CA LEU A 280 -0.32 -1.34 11.25
C LEU A 280 -1.72 -1.92 11.15
N LEU A 281 -2.16 -2.23 9.93
CA LEU A 281 -3.41 -2.93 9.68
C LEU A 281 -3.23 -4.42 10.02
N GLN A 282 -3.75 -4.84 11.17
CA GLN A 282 -3.61 -6.22 11.61
C GLN A 282 -4.38 -7.17 10.67
N PRO A 283 -3.89 -8.41 10.46
CA PRO A 283 -4.65 -9.42 9.76
C PRO A 283 -6.02 -9.63 10.39
N LEU A 284 -7.03 -9.84 9.55
CA LEU A 284 -8.32 -10.30 10.04
C LEU A 284 -8.20 -11.74 10.55
N THR A 285 -9.00 -12.10 11.55
CA THR A 285 -8.95 -13.43 12.19
C THR A 285 -9.23 -14.58 11.23
N ASN A 286 -9.93 -14.33 10.13
CA ASN A 286 -10.22 -15.30 9.08
C ASN A 286 -9.24 -15.24 7.89
N TYR A 287 -8.25 -14.36 7.92
CA TYR A 287 -7.24 -14.26 6.87
C TYR A 287 -6.15 -15.31 7.07
N THR A 288 -5.95 -16.18 6.07
CA THR A 288 -4.97 -17.27 6.13
C THR A 288 -3.93 -17.22 5.00
N GLY A 289 -3.97 -16.16 4.18
CA GLY A 289 -3.05 -15.98 3.06
C GLY A 289 -1.62 -15.69 3.49
N THR A 290 -0.67 -15.98 2.61
CA THR A 290 0.74 -15.56 2.74
C THR A 290 1.25 -14.97 1.43
N LEU A 291 2.40 -14.29 1.48
CA LEU A 291 3.05 -13.74 0.30
C LEU A 291 3.83 -14.77 -0.52
N ARG A 292 3.94 -16.02 -0.06
CA ARG A 292 4.78 -17.04 -0.69
C ARG A 292 4.57 -17.17 -2.18
N GLN A 293 3.32 -17.35 -2.63
CA GLN A 293 3.01 -17.54 -4.05
C GLN A 293 3.39 -16.30 -4.88
N ALA A 294 3.16 -15.10 -4.35
CA ALA A 294 3.53 -13.86 -5.03
C ALA A 294 5.05 -13.75 -5.25
N LEU A 295 5.84 -14.29 -4.32
CA LEU A 295 7.30 -14.24 -4.34
C LEU A 295 7.92 -15.30 -5.26
N ILE A 296 7.41 -16.54 -5.23
CA ILE A 296 8.02 -17.68 -5.94
C ILE A 296 7.58 -17.83 -7.41
N GLU A 297 6.52 -17.14 -7.84
CA GLU A 297 6.14 -17.10 -9.26
C GLU A 297 7.14 -16.33 -10.12
N GLY A 298 7.86 -15.40 -9.51
CA GLY A 298 9.07 -14.79 -10.06
C GLY A 298 10.31 -15.27 -9.31
N PRO A 299 11.46 -14.61 -9.50
CA PRO A 299 12.65 -14.81 -8.68
C PRO A 299 12.68 -13.84 -7.49
N ASN A 300 11.52 -13.30 -7.09
CA ASN A 300 11.44 -12.19 -6.12
C ASN A 300 11.83 -12.60 -4.70
N GLN A 301 11.90 -13.90 -4.43
CA GLN A 301 12.37 -14.46 -3.19
C GLN A 301 13.86 -14.29 -2.94
N PHE A 302 14.69 -14.09 -3.95
CA PHE A 302 16.13 -14.04 -3.73
C PHE A 302 16.55 -12.69 -3.16
N ALA A 303 17.54 -12.72 -2.27
CA ALA A 303 18.15 -11.52 -1.74
C ALA A 303 18.76 -10.68 -2.88
N THR A 304 18.61 -9.36 -2.80
CA THR A 304 19.10 -8.44 -3.85
C THR A 304 20.56 -8.04 -3.59
N ASP A 305 21.34 -7.92 -4.67
CA ASP A 305 22.78 -7.63 -4.60
C ASP A 305 23.07 -6.38 -3.77
N HIS A 306 22.39 -5.28 -4.08
CA HIS A 306 22.64 -4.01 -3.41
C HIS A 306 22.28 -4.06 -1.93
N MET A 307 21.11 -4.62 -1.58
CA MET A 307 20.65 -4.65 -0.20
C MET A 307 21.57 -5.54 0.65
N LEU A 308 21.75 -6.80 0.26
CA LEU A 308 22.51 -7.74 1.08
C LEU A 308 24.02 -7.54 0.96
N ASN A 309 24.57 -7.55 -0.27
CA ASN A 309 26.02 -7.56 -0.47
C ASN A 309 26.67 -6.18 -0.29
N LYS A 310 25.95 -5.08 -0.56
CA LYS A 310 26.54 -3.71 -0.54
C LYS A 310 26.19 -2.91 0.70
N VAL A 311 25.02 -3.15 1.31
CA VAL A 311 24.58 -2.41 2.50
C VAL A 311 24.70 -3.27 3.77
N MET A 312 24.09 -4.45 3.79
CA MET A 312 23.92 -5.20 5.03
C MET A 312 25.16 -5.99 5.47
N LEU A 313 25.77 -6.76 4.57
CA LEU A 313 26.97 -7.56 4.91
C LEU A 313 28.15 -6.70 5.36
N PRO A 314 28.51 -5.59 4.68
CA PRO A 314 29.60 -4.73 5.15
C PRO A 314 29.35 -4.06 6.50
N ALA A 315 28.09 -3.97 6.94
CA ALA A 315 27.70 -3.38 8.22
C ALA A 315 27.55 -4.43 9.34
N ASN A 316 27.70 -5.73 9.03
CA ASN A 316 27.32 -6.83 9.93
C ASN A 316 25.89 -6.64 10.48
N ASP A 317 24.96 -6.32 9.57
CA ASP A 317 23.62 -5.88 9.92
C ASP A 317 22.82 -6.95 10.68
N PRO A 318 22.32 -6.67 11.89
CA PRO A 318 21.58 -7.65 12.69
C PRO A 318 20.22 -8.01 12.10
N ARG A 319 19.74 -7.31 11.06
CA ARG A 319 18.49 -7.67 10.35
C ARG A 319 18.66 -8.84 9.40
N ILE A 320 19.89 -9.23 9.02
CA ILE A 320 20.12 -10.31 8.03
C ILE A 320 19.38 -11.61 8.42
N PRO A 321 19.47 -12.13 9.66
CA PRO A 321 18.83 -13.41 10.00
C PRO A 321 17.30 -13.40 10.00
N VAL A 322 16.66 -12.22 10.08
CA VAL A 322 15.20 -12.07 10.01
C VAL A 322 14.73 -11.58 8.64
N LEU A 323 15.64 -11.19 7.75
CA LEU A 323 15.30 -10.83 6.38
C LEU A 323 15.58 -11.97 5.41
N TYR A 324 16.58 -12.81 5.71
CA TYR A 324 17.03 -13.85 4.81
C TYR A 324 17.31 -15.18 5.50
N ASP A 325 16.95 -16.24 4.80
CA ASP A 325 17.44 -17.59 5.02
C ASP A 325 18.65 -17.86 4.12
N LYS A 326 19.68 -18.50 4.68
CA LYS A 326 20.70 -19.13 3.83
C LYS A 326 19.98 -20.31 3.16
N PHE A 327 19.77 -20.24 1.85
CA PHE A 327 19.15 -21.34 1.10
C PHE A 327 20.11 -22.54 1.03
N GLY A 328 19.96 -23.43 0.06
CA GLY A 328 20.87 -24.55 -0.06
C GLY A 328 20.42 -25.60 -1.05
N LYS A 329 20.94 -26.81 -0.88
CA LYS A 329 20.72 -27.95 -1.77
C LYS A 329 20.37 -29.20 -0.99
N THR A 330 19.57 -30.06 -1.61
CA THR A 330 19.31 -31.40 -1.07
C THR A 330 20.43 -32.34 -1.50
N VAL A 331 21.14 -32.91 -0.52
CA VAL A 331 22.18 -33.93 -0.71
C VAL A 331 21.73 -35.17 0.05
N ASP A 332 21.67 -36.32 -0.64
CA ASP A 332 21.25 -37.60 -0.05
C ASP A 332 19.92 -37.52 0.72
N GLY A 333 18.94 -36.81 0.15
CA GLY A 333 17.61 -36.63 0.74
C GLY A 333 17.54 -35.66 1.92
N LYS A 334 18.65 -35.00 2.28
CA LYS A 334 18.70 -34.01 3.37
C LYS A 334 19.01 -32.62 2.82
N PHE A 335 18.25 -31.62 3.27
CA PHE A 335 18.54 -30.23 2.94
C PHE A 335 19.81 -29.78 3.66
N VAL A 336 20.79 -29.29 2.90
CA VAL A 336 22.07 -28.76 3.40
C VAL A 336 22.09 -27.27 3.12
N GLN A 337 22.09 -26.50 4.21
CA GLN A 337 22.13 -25.04 4.18
C GLN A 337 23.49 -24.52 3.70
N ASN A 338 23.48 -23.39 2.98
CA ASN A 338 24.70 -22.66 2.64
C ASN A 338 25.37 -22.10 3.91
N LYS A 339 26.71 -22.01 3.87
CA LYS A 339 27.50 -21.51 5.00
C LYS A 339 27.33 -20.00 5.20
N GLU A 340 27.28 -19.25 4.10
CA GLU A 340 27.25 -17.79 4.10
C GLU A 340 25.99 -17.24 3.44
N TYR A 341 25.60 -16.04 3.84
CA TYR A 341 24.60 -15.25 3.12
C TYR A 341 25.24 -14.65 1.87
N ARG A 342 24.57 -14.81 0.73
CA ARG A 342 25.00 -14.23 -0.55
C ARG A 342 23.77 -13.82 -1.34
N ALA A 343 23.74 -12.61 -1.88
CA ALA A 343 22.70 -12.22 -2.84
C ALA A 343 23.12 -12.49 -4.28
N MET A 344 22.13 -12.70 -5.14
CA MET A 344 22.35 -12.86 -6.58
C MET A 344 22.96 -11.58 -7.15
N PRO A 345 24.09 -11.63 -7.87
CA PRO A 345 24.68 -10.46 -8.49
C PRO A 345 23.73 -9.80 -9.50
N ILE A 346 23.66 -8.47 -9.50
CA ILE A 346 22.80 -7.74 -10.45
C ILE A 346 23.20 -7.93 -11.92
N SER A 347 24.44 -8.40 -12.16
CA SER A 347 24.98 -8.68 -13.48
C SER A 347 24.63 -10.07 -14.03
N PHE A 348 23.94 -10.92 -13.26
CA PHE A 348 23.54 -12.25 -13.72
C PHE A 348 22.55 -12.14 -14.87
N THR A 349 22.60 -13.10 -15.80
CA THR A 349 21.50 -13.37 -16.73
C THR A 349 20.44 -14.26 -16.07
N SER A 350 19.25 -14.37 -16.66
CA SER A 350 18.24 -15.33 -16.17
C SER A 350 18.77 -16.76 -16.14
N ALA A 351 19.58 -17.15 -17.14
CA ALA A 351 20.21 -18.48 -17.17
C ALA A 351 21.22 -18.67 -16.01
N ASP A 352 21.97 -17.62 -15.65
CA ASP A 352 22.86 -17.67 -14.49
C ASP A 352 22.08 -17.80 -13.18
N MET A 353 20.96 -17.09 -13.04
CA MET A 353 20.08 -17.21 -11.88
C MET A 353 19.52 -18.63 -11.76
N GLU A 354 18.94 -19.17 -12.84
CA GLU A 354 18.38 -20.53 -12.89
C GLU A 354 19.41 -21.62 -12.62
N LYS A 355 20.67 -21.43 -13.04
CA LYS A 355 21.72 -22.41 -12.82
C LYS A 355 22.24 -22.41 -11.38
N ASN A 356 22.28 -21.26 -10.73
CA ASN A 356 23.02 -21.08 -9.48
C ASN A 356 22.12 -20.74 -8.27
N TYR A 357 20.79 -20.74 -8.42
CA TYR A 357 19.86 -20.26 -7.38
C TYR A 357 20.04 -20.91 -6.01
N GLN A 358 20.48 -22.17 -5.97
CA GLN A 358 20.71 -22.93 -4.72
C GLN A 358 21.81 -22.32 -3.84
N ASP A 359 22.70 -21.51 -4.39
CA ASP A 359 23.83 -20.92 -3.69
C ASP A 359 23.52 -19.54 -3.05
N TYR A 360 22.33 -19.00 -3.26
CA TYR A 360 21.97 -17.64 -2.86
C TYR A 360 20.88 -17.60 -1.81
N ALA A 361 20.97 -16.62 -0.92
CA ALA A 361 20.01 -16.38 0.14
C ALA A 361 18.63 -16.03 -0.42
N VAL A 362 17.60 -16.49 0.27
CA VAL A 362 16.20 -16.19 -0.01
C VAL A 362 15.60 -15.42 1.15
N LEU A 363 14.48 -14.74 0.94
CA LEU A 363 13.72 -14.08 2.00
C LEU A 363 13.40 -15.09 3.10
N ASP A 364 13.52 -14.64 4.35
CA ASP A 364 13.34 -15.48 5.54
C ASP A 364 11.95 -16.12 5.59
N SER A 365 11.93 -17.42 5.85
CA SER A 365 10.72 -18.23 5.83
C SER A 365 9.73 -17.87 6.94
N ALA A 366 10.23 -17.62 8.15
CA ALA A 366 9.41 -17.26 9.31
C ALA A 366 8.88 -15.81 9.23
N THR A 367 9.65 -14.89 8.69
CA THR A 367 9.25 -13.47 8.59
C THR A 367 8.32 -13.24 7.42
N ILE A 368 8.63 -13.79 6.24
CA ILE A 368 8.01 -13.35 4.99
C ILE A 368 7.20 -14.45 4.31
N PHE A 369 7.81 -15.62 4.03
CA PHE A 369 7.15 -16.62 3.17
C PHE A 369 5.91 -17.22 3.81
N ASP A 370 6.07 -17.78 5.01
CA ASP A 370 5.05 -18.60 5.65
C ASP A 370 4.57 -17.91 6.95
N ASN A 371 4.35 -16.60 6.84
CA ASN A 371 3.83 -15.72 7.89
C ASN A 371 2.47 -15.12 7.51
N ASN A 372 1.40 -15.79 7.94
CA ASN A 372 0.02 -15.30 7.77
C ASN A 372 -0.35 -14.18 8.76
N ALA A 373 0.51 -13.88 9.73
CA ALA A 373 0.32 -12.83 10.72
C ALA A 373 0.93 -11.48 10.30
N LEU A 374 1.52 -11.38 9.10
CA LEU A 374 2.07 -10.11 8.60
C LEU A 374 0.99 -9.02 8.54
N PRO A 375 1.20 -7.86 9.17
CA PRO A 375 0.28 -6.74 9.06
C PRO A 375 0.48 -5.98 7.75
N GLY A 376 -0.54 -5.22 7.34
CA GLY A 376 -0.36 -4.14 6.37
C GLY A 376 0.38 -2.96 7.02
N ILE A 377 1.41 -2.45 6.35
CA ILE A 377 2.30 -1.42 6.90
C ILE A 377 1.92 -0.05 6.36
N VAL A 378 1.39 0.82 7.21
CA VAL A 378 0.94 2.16 6.82
C VAL A 378 1.98 3.22 7.17
N ILE A 379 2.24 3.41 8.47
CA ILE A 379 3.30 4.27 8.99
C ILE A 379 4.12 3.52 10.04
N THR A 380 5.44 3.62 9.99
CA THR A 380 6.34 3.07 11.03
C THR A 380 7.03 4.18 11.83
N ALA A 381 7.42 3.86 13.06
CA ALA A 381 8.28 4.73 13.86
C ALA A 381 9.63 4.98 13.21
N SER A 382 10.21 3.95 12.59
CA SER A 382 11.50 4.04 11.92
C SER A 382 11.47 5.02 10.75
N GLU A 383 10.47 4.95 9.85
CA GLU A 383 10.40 5.91 8.75
C GLU A 383 10.17 7.35 9.23
N THR A 384 9.42 7.51 10.32
CA THR A 384 9.10 8.82 10.90
C THR A 384 10.37 9.44 11.48
N ASN A 385 11.19 8.65 12.18
CA ASN A 385 12.47 9.11 12.69
C ASN A 385 13.51 9.32 11.58
N PHE A 386 13.48 8.58 10.46
CA PHE A 386 14.31 8.91 9.30
C PHE A 386 13.91 10.25 8.66
N ASN A 387 12.61 10.56 8.56
CA ASN A 387 12.13 11.87 8.11
C ASN A 387 12.59 13.00 9.04
N LYS A 388 12.50 12.78 10.37
CA LYS A 388 13.01 13.71 11.39
C LYS A 388 14.52 13.90 11.26
N ALA A 389 15.28 12.83 11.09
CA ALA A 389 16.73 12.88 10.96
C ALA A 389 17.15 13.70 9.74
N GLU A 390 16.52 13.50 8.58
CA GLU A 390 16.78 14.34 7.40
C GLU A 390 16.46 15.81 7.66
N ALA A 391 15.26 16.11 8.18
CA ALA A 391 14.82 17.47 8.44
C ALA A 391 15.75 18.20 9.42
N LEU A 392 16.11 17.54 10.52
CA LEU A 392 17.00 18.09 11.54
C LEU A 392 18.43 18.24 11.01
N LEU A 393 18.90 17.35 10.15
CA LEU A 393 20.22 17.47 9.54
C LEU A 393 20.28 18.65 8.55
N ARG A 394 19.20 18.91 7.82
CA ARG A 394 19.13 19.99 6.83
C ARG A 394 18.83 21.35 7.45
N TRP A 395 17.97 21.38 8.48
CA TRP A 395 17.36 22.63 8.96
C TRP A 395 17.40 22.81 10.48
N GLY A 396 17.82 21.79 11.23
CA GLY A 396 17.88 21.80 12.68
C GLY A 396 19.30 21.61 13.21
N ALA A 397 19.42 20.91 14.34
CA ALA A 397 20.70 20.64 14.99
C ALA A 397 21.23 19.25 14.64
N SER A 398 22.52 19.16 14.31
CA SER A 398 23.15 17.90 13.86
C SER A 398 23.17 16.79 14.92
N ASN A 399 23.22 17.13 16.21
CA ASN A 399 23.11 16.16 17.30
C ASN A 399 21.70 15.54 17.36
N ALA A 400 20.65 16.37 17.29
CA ALA A 400 19.28 15.90 17.23
C ALA A 400 19.01 15.06 15.97
N ALA A 401 19.68 15.39 14.86
CA ALA A 401 19.64 14.57 13.64
C ALA A 401 20.27 13.19 13.83
N LYS A 402 21.45 13.12 14.50
CA LYS A 402 22.08 11.85 14.88
C LYS A 402 21.17 11.03 15.78
N ASP A 403 20.62 11.63 16.82
CA ASP A 403 19.73 10.93 17.77
C ASP A 403 18.52 10.34 17.05
N ALA A 404 17.88 11.11 16.15
CA ALA A 404 16.76 10.63 15.34
C ALA A 404 17.18 9.50 14.38
N TYR A 405 18.35 9.59 13.75
CA TYR A 405 18.88 8.55 12.87
C TYR A 405 19.15 7.24 13.65
N ASP A 406 19.84 7.33 14.78
CA ASP A 406 20.17 6.18 15.60
C ASP A 406 18.91 5.47 16.10
N VAL A 407 17.91 6.24 16.56
CA VAL A 407 16.60 5.72 16.94
C VAL A 407 15.91 5.05 15.75
N ALA A 408 15.92 5.66 14.56
CA ALA A 408 15.30 5.09 13.37
C ALA A 408 15.92 3.73 13.00
N VAL A 409 17.25 3.59 13.07
CA VAL A 409 17.94 2.32 12.78
C VAL A 409 17.59 1.27 13.84
N LYS A 410 17.63 1.61 15.13
CA LYS A 410 17.24 0.71 16.24
C LYS A 410 15.80 0.22 16.11
N GLN A 411 14.90 1.11 15.70
CA GLN A 411 13.50 0.78 15.44
C GLN A 411 13.36 -0.11 14.21
N SER A 412 14.12 0.12 13.13
CA SER A 412 14.10 -0.77 11.98
C SER A 412 14.56 -2.19 12.33
N VAL A 413 15.58 -2.34 13.18
CA VAL A 413 16.00 -3.67 13.68
C VAL A 413 14.84 -4.30 14.44
N SER A 414 14.29 -3.60 15.43
CA SER A 414 13.19 -4.09 16.26
C SER A 414 11.93 -4.45 15.45
N PHE A 415 11.65 -3.69 14.39
CA PHE A 415 10.51 -3.90 13.51
C PHE A 415 10.56 -5.24 12.78
N TYR A 416 11.69 -5.59 12.17
CA TYR A 416 11.80 -6.87 11.46
C TYR A 416 11.81 -8.07 12.41
N TYR A 417 12.43 -7.94 13.58
CA TYR A 417 12.31 -8.97 14.63
C TYR A 417 10.88 -9.12 15.14
N TYR A 418 10.12 -8.03 15.23
CA TYR A 418 8.68 -8.10 15.53
C TYR A 418 7.94 -8.89 14.45
N LEU A 419 8.13 -8.58 13.16
CA LEU A 419 7.49 -9.31 12.06
C LEU A 419 7.83 -10.79 12.08
N ASN A 420 9.10 -11.15 12.30
CA ASN A 420 9.55 -12.54 12.44
C ASN A 420 8.82 -13.26 13.59
N ASN A 421 8.71 -12.63 14.75
CA ASN A 421 8.09 -13.20 15.94
C ASN A 421 6.54 -13.19 15.92
N LEU A 422 5.91 -12.58 14.91
CA LEU A 422 4.47 -12.75 14.67
C LEU A 422 4.13 -14.13 14.10
N ASN A 423 5.12 -14.84 13.55
CA ASN A 423 4.89 -16.13 12.91
C ASN A 423 4.25 -17.14 13.87
N THR A 424 3.19 -17.80 13.43
CA THR A 424 2.50 -18.86 14.19
C THR A 424 2.49 -20.20 13.46
N SER A 425 3.25 -20.39 12.38
CA SER A 425 3.26 -21.61 11.56
C SER A 425 4.18 -22.71 12.10
N GLY A 426 4.83 -22.48 13.24
CA GLY A 426 5.76 -23.44 13.87
C GLY A 426 7.17 -23.38 13.30
N LEU A 427 7.46 -22.44 12.39
CA LEU A 427 8.81 -22.15 11.94
C LEU A 427 9.64 -21.52 13.06
N LYS A 428 10.95 -21.74 13.00
CA LYS A 428 11.89 -21.14 13.95
C LYS A 428 11.89 -19.62 13.78
N THR A 429 11.60 -18.91 14.85
CA THR A 429 11.80 -17.45 14.92
C THR A 429 13.15 -17.12 15.53
N GLU A 430 13.67 -15.95 15.19
CA GLU A 430 14.95 -15.46 15.69
C GLU A 430 14.75 -14.59 16.94
N LYS A 431 15.66 -14.75 17.90
CA LYS A 431 15.70 -13.92 19.10
C LYS A 431 16.28 -12.55 18.74
N LYS A 432 15.57 -11.48 19.11
CA LYS A 432 16.07 -10.10 18.98
C LYS A 432 17.43 -9.97 19.69
N PRO A 433 18.46 -9.37 19.05
CA PRO A 433 19.73 -9.06 19.68
C PRO A 433 19.57 -8.18 20.91
N THR A 434 20.54 -8.24 21.81
CA THR A 434 20.58 -7.36 22.99
C THR A 434 20.78 -5.91 22.56
N ASP A 435 20.37 -4.97 23.42
CA ASP A 435 20.54 -3.54 23.14
C ASP A 435 22.01 -3.17 22.91
N ASP A 436 22.96 -3.82 23.59
CA ASP A 436 24.40 -3.63 23.36
C ASP A 436 24.82 -3.98 21.93
N VAL A 437 24.32 -5.10 21.36
CA VAL A 437 24.62 -5.49 19.98
C VAL A 437 24.03 -4.48 18.99
N ILE A 438 22.81 -4.00 19.26
CA ILE A 438 22.15 -3.01 18.40
C ILE A 438 22.84 -1.64 18.52
N ASN A 439 23.26 -1.24 19.71
CA ASN A 439 24.02 -0.01 19.94
C ASN A 439 25.37 -0.07 19.21
N ASP A 440 26.10 -1.18 19.34
CA ASP A 440 27.36 -1.38 18.62
C ASP A 440 27.18 -1.37 17.10
N PHE A 441 26.09 -1.96 16.59
CA PHE A 441 25.75 -1.87 15.17
C PHE A 441 25.54 -0.41 14.72
N VAL A 442 24.85 0.40 15.51
CA VAL A 442 24.60 1.81 15.16
C VAL A 442 25.86 2.68 15.31
N ASP A 443 26.66 2.46 16.35
CA ASP A 443 27.76 3.34 16.72
C ASP A 443 29.13 2.96 16.12
N LYS A 444 29.33 1.70 15.71
CA LYS A 444 30.64 1.18 15.30
C LYS A 444 30.68 0.58 13.89
N SER A 445 29.54 0.41 13.20
CA SER A 445 29.52 -0.20 11.87
C SER A 445 29.76 0.81 10.75
N THR A 446 29.73 0.34 9.50
CA THR A 446 29.83 1.20 8.31
C THR A 446 28.62 2.12 8.12
N ILE A 447 27.54 1.93 8.88
CA ILE A 447 26.35 2.79 8.85
C ILE A 447 26.34 3.84 9.95
N SER A 448 27.39 3.93 10.77
CA SER A 448 27.46 4.91 11.86
C SER A 448 27.47 6.34 11.33
N PHE A 449 26.77 7.22 12.06
CA PHE A 449 26.63 8.62 11.70
C PHE A 449 28.02 9.27 11.55
N SER A 450 28.30 9.78 10.36
CA SER A 450 29.56 10.36 9.94
C SER A 450 29.72 11.82 10.40
N THR A 451 30.87 12.41 10.10
CA THR A 451 31.19 13.82 10.38
C THR A 451 30.71 14.77 9.28
N THR A 452 30.33 14.27 8.09
CA THR A 452 29.90 15.12 6.97
C THR A 452 28.40 15.00 6.72
N GLN A 453 27.76 16.15 6.49
CA GLN A 453 26.32 16.22 6.20
C GLN A 453 25.93 15.41 4.97
N ALA A 454 26.73 15.48 3.89
CA ALA A 454 26.45 14.75 2.65
C ALA A 454 26.42 13.22 2.88
N LYS A 455 27.41 12.68 3.62
CA LYS A 455 27.44 11.25 3.95
C LYS A 455 26.28 10.86 4.87
N ASN A 456 25.93 11.72 5.83
CA ASN A 456 24.81 11.45 6.74
C ASN A 456 23.47 11.43 6.02
N LEU A 457 23.25 12.30 5.04
CA LEU A 457 22.06 12.25 4.19
C LEU A 457 22.01 10.95 3.37
N GLU A 458 23.13 10.53 2.78
CA GLU A 458 23.21 9.23 2.10
C GLU A 458 22.87 8.06 3.03
N LEU A 459 23.40 8.06 4.26
CA LEU A 459 23.10 7.03 5.27
C LEU A 459 21.62 7.02 5.65
N ILE A 460 21.03 8.18 5.94
CA ILE A 460 19.60 8.31 6.27
C ILE A 460 18.73 7.74 5.14
N TRP A 461 18.98 8.16 3.89
CA TRP A 461 18.17 7.73 2.75
C TRP A 461 18.35 6.25 2.42
N THR A 462 19.58 5.74 2.50
CA THR A 462 19.88 4.32 2.25
C THR A 462 19.28 3.42 3.33
N GLN A 463 19.38 3.80 4.60
CA GLN A 463 18.78 3.02 5.69
C GLN A 463 17.25 3.06 5.68
N LYS A 464 16.65 4.20 5.26
CA LYS A 464 15.21 4.31 5.04
C LYS A 464 14.74 3.42 3.88
N TRP A 465 15.46 3.40 2.77
CA TRP A 465 15.19 2.49 1.65
C TRP A 465 15.25 1.01 2.08
N LEU A 466 16.26 0.64 2.88
CA LEU A 466 16.38 -0.72 3.43
C LEU A 466 15.18 -1.04 4.35
N HIS A 467 14.82 -0.12 5.24
CA HIS A 467 13.68 -0.30 6.15
C HIS A 467 12.35 -0.48 5.41
N TYR A 468 12.14 0.20 4.29
CA TYR A 468 10.95 -0.03 3.47
C TYR A 468 10.95 -1.43 2.84
N GLY A 469 12.10 -1.87 2.32
CA GLY A 469 12.21 -3.12 1.59
C GLY A 469 11.15 -3.26 0.49
N PHE A 470 10.81 -4.49 0.11
CA PHE A 470 9.75 -4.71 -0.87
C PHE A 470 8.34 -4.52 -0.27
N LEU A 471 8.19 -4.62 1.05
CA LEU A 471 6.90 -4.46 1.75
C LEU A 471 6.34 -3.04 1.63
N GLN A 472 7.21 -2.04 1.45
CA GLN A 472 6.84 -0.65 1.18
C GLN A 472 7.58 -0.08 -0.03
N ALA A 473 7.84 -0.91 -1.05
CA ALA A 473 8.62 -0.52 -2.23
C ALA A 473 8.05 0.70 -2.98
N GLN A 474 6.75 0.97 -2.86
CA GLN A 474 6.16 2.19 -3.42
C GLN A 474 6.70 3.46 -2.74
N GLN A 475 6.85 3.45 -1.42
CA GLN A 475 7.48 4.55 -0.68
C GLN A 475 8.99 4.60 -0.97
N ALA A 476 9.65 3.44 -1.08
CA ALA A 476 11.05 3.35 -1.48
C ALA A 476 11.29 3.95 -2.88
N TRP A 477 10.39 3.72 -3.84
CA TRP A 477 10.53 4.24 -5.21
C TRP A 477 10.31 5.74 -5.29
N ALA A 478 9.37 6.26 -4.50
CA ALA A 478 9.19 7.69 -4.38
C ALA A 478 10.42 8.35 -3.71
N GLU A 479 11.00 7.75 -2.66
CA GLU A 479 12.20 8.29 -2.00
C GLU A 479 13.45 8.17 -2.86
N LEU A 480 13.62 7.08 -3.59
CA LEU A 480 14.74 6.88 -4.51
C LEU A 480 14.73 7.94 -5.61
N ARG A 481 13.56 8.23 -6.20
CA ARG A 481 13.41 9.32 -7.18
C ARG A 481 13.67 10.69 -6.56
N ARG A 482 13.18 10.94 -5.34
CA ARG A 482 13.33 12.23 -4.66
C ARG A 482 14.78 12.51 -4.29
N THR A 483 15.48 11.52 -3.76
CA THR A 483 16.78 11.69 -3.10
C THR A 483 17.95 11.32 -4.00
N GLY A 484 17.74 10.41 -4.95
CA GLY A 484 18.76 9.74 -5.75
C GLY A 484 19.45 8.57 -5.02
N TYR A 485 19.00 8.20 -3.81
CA TYR A 485 19.66 7.20 -2.97
C TYR A 485 18.76 6.00 -2.63
N PRO A 486 19.34 4.79 -2.51
CA PRO A 486 20.74 4.47 -2.79
C PRO A 486 21.09 4.58 -4.29
N ILE A 487 22.38 4.69 -4.60
CA ILE A 487 22.85 4.69 -5.99
C ILE A 487 22.83 3.25 -6.51
N LEU A 488 21.84 2.94 -7.33
CA LEU A 488 21.61 1.60 -7.87
C LEU A 488 22.19 1.46 -9.29
N THR A 489 22.81 0.31 -9.55
CA THR A 489 23.26 -0.09 -10.90
C THR A 489 22.15 -0.87 -11.59
N TYR A 490 21.68 -0.41 -12.74
CA TYR A 490 20.59 -1.08 -13.47
C TYR A 490 21.12 -1.83 -14.69
N PRO A 491 20.69 -3.08 -14.92
CA PRO A 491 20.85 -3.72 -16.21
C PRO A 491 19.99 -2.97 -17.26
N VAL A 492 20.47 -2.91 -18.50
CA VAL A 492 19.75 -2.23 -19.59
C VAL A 492 18.85 -3.23 -20.31
N ALA A 493 17.55 -2.94 -20.38
CA ALA A 493 16.59 -3.75 -21.13
C ALA A 493 16.68 -3.50 -22.65
N GLY A 494 16.52 -4.57 -23.44
CA GLY A 494 16.56 -4.48 -24.91
C GLY A 494 15.29 -3.92 -25.56
N LEU A 495 14.15 -3.82 -24.87
CA LEU A 495 12.92 -3.28 -25.45
C LEU A 495 13.00 -1.75 -25.58
N ALA A 496 12.76 -1.25 -26.80
CA ALA A 496 12.74 0.18 -27.10
C ALA A 496 11.75 0.94 -26.19
N ASN A 497 12.15 2.09 -25.66
CA ASN A 497 11.42 2.91 -24.67
C ASN A 497 11.32 2.31 -23.25
N TYR A 498 11.84 1.10 -23.02
CA TYR A 498 11.82 0.41 -21.73
C TYR A 498 13.22 0.05 -21.22
N ALA A 499 14.28 0.65 -21.80
CA ALA A 499 15.67 0.33 -21.48
C ALA A 499 16.05 0.55 -20.00
N ASN A 500 15.39 1.49 -19.32
CA ASN A 500 15.65 1.87 -17.93
C ASN A 500 14.34 1.91 -17.10
N PRO A 501 14.44 1.86 -15.76
CA PRO A 501 13.30 2.12 -14.89
C PRO A 501 12.65 3.48 -15.20
N PRO A 502 11.31 3.57 -15.16
CA PRO A 502 10.63 4.82 -15.46
C PRO A 502 10.71 5.83 -14.30
N LYS A 503 10.39 7.10 -14.60
CA LYS A 503 10.21 8.17 -13.61
C LYS A 503 8.78 8.29 -13.09
N ARG A 504 7.82 7.71 -13.81
CA ARG A 504 6.41 7.54 -13.44
C ARG A 504 5.80 6.36 -14.19
N LEU A 505 4.69 5.83 -13.69
CA LEU A 505 3.83 4.92 -14.44
C LEU A 505 2.98 5.72 -15.44
N LEU A 506 2.64 5.09 -16.56
CA LEU A 506 1.74 5.68 -17.55
C LEU A 506 0.29 5.55 -17.10
N TYR A 507 -0.58 6.45 -17.54
CA TYR A 507 -2.01 6.26 -17.30
C TYR A 507 -2.49 4.98 -18.03
N PRO A 508 -3.42 4.22 -17.43
CA PRO A 508 -3.95 3.02 -18.08
C PRO A 508 -4.61 3.33 -19.42
N THR A 509 -4.51 2.42 -20.39
CA THR A 509 -5.11 2.59 -21.72
C THR A 509 -6.60 2.93 -21.68
N GLN A 510 -7.32 2.43 -20.66
CA GLN A 510 -8.75 2.68 -20.46
C GLN A 510 -9.06 4.14 -20.14
N GLU A 511 -8.17 4.90 -19.50
CA GLU A 511 -8.37 6.35 -19.29
C GLU A 511 -8.30 7.11 -20.61
N ILE A 512 -7.39 6.69 -21.50
CA ILE A 512 -7.23 7.26 -22.84
C ILE A 512 -8.53 7.08 -23.64
N SER A 513 -9.19 5.93 -23.54
CA SER A 513 -10.43 5.65 -24.27
C SER A 513 -11.68 6.24 -23.60
N ASN A 514 -11.79 6.14 -22.27
CA ASN A 514 -13.03 6.44 -21.57
C ASN A 514 -13.14 7.91 -21.14
N ASN A 515 -12.00 8.57 -20.91
CA ASN A 515 -11.88 9.95 -20.44
C ASN A 515 -11.05 10.83 -21.40
N SER A 516 -11.09 10.54 -22.70
CA SER A 516 -10.23 11.11 -23.74
C SER A 516 -10.09 12.65 -23.70
N SER A 517 -11.21 13.39 -23.59
CA SER A 517 -11.18 14.85 -23.60
C SER A 517 -10.43 15.45 -22.40
N ASN A 518 -10.49 14.83 -21.23
CA ASN A 518 -9.71 15.28 -20.07
C ASN A 518 -8.28 14.72 -20.11
N TYR A 519 -8.09 13.50 -20.62
CA TYR A 519 -6.77 12.92 -20.84
C TYR A 519 -5.92 13.78 -21.79
N ASP A 520 -6.51 14.37 -22.84
CA ASP A 520 -5.79 15.23 -23.78
C ASP A 520 -5.08 16.42 -23.10
N ALA A 521 -5.60 16.89 -21.96
CA ALA A 521 -4.96 17.96 -21.17
C ALA A 521 -3.65 17.52 -20.48
N VAL A 522 -3.49 16.21 -20.21
CA VAL A 522 -2.32 15.64 -19.51
C VAL A 522 -1.44 14.76 -20.39
N LYS A 523 -1.91 14.41 -21.60
CA LYS A 523 -1.23 13.50 -22.54
C LYS A 523 0.24 13.86 -22.83
N ALA A 524 0.56 15.16 -22.91
CA ALA A 524 1.94 15.60 -23.15
C ALA A 524 2.90 15.19 -22.01
N ASN A 525 2.38 15.08 -20.79
CA ASN A 525 3.12 14.64 -19.61
C ASN A 525 3.06 13.12 -19.39
N ASP A 526 2.21 12.40 -20.15
CA ASP A 526 2.04 10.95 -19.99
C ASP A 526 3.16 10.14 -20.67
N THR A 527 4.40 10.36 -20.21
CA THR A 527 5.58 9.62 -20.68
C THR A 527 6.31 8.96 -19.53
N ARG A 528 7.14 7.95 -19.82
CA ARG A 528 7.96 7.25 -18.81
C ARG A 528 9.08 8.11 -18.25
N THR A 529 9.48 9.16 -18.96
CA THR A 529 10.61 10.03 -18.61
C THR A 529 10.18 11.34 -17.96
N THR A 530 8.92 11.74 -18.13
CA THR A 530 8.34 12.87 -17.40
C THR A 530 8.42 12.59 -15.90
N LYS A 531 8.97 13.56 -15.16
CA LYS A 531 9.13 13.48 -13.72
C LYS A 531 7.84 13.89 -13.01
N ILE A 532 7.58 13.28 -11.85
CA ILE A 532 6.58 13.78 -10.89
C ILE A 532 7.05 15.14 -10.37
N PHE A 533 6.14 16.08 -10.05
CA PHE A 533 6.52 17.48 -9.77
C PHE A 533 7.57 17.65 -8.66
N TRP A 534 7.64 16.74 -7.69
CA TRP A 534 8.59 16.80 -6.59
C TRP A 534 9.96 16.16 -6.93
N ASP A 535 10.07 15.40 -8.02
CA ASP A 535 11.33 14.82 -8.52
C ASP A 535 12.10 15.91 -9.28
N VAL A 536 12.84 16.73 -8.54
CA VAL A 536 13.63 17.86 -9.09
C VAL A 536 15.14 17.69 -8.91
N LYS A 537 15.56 16.60 -8.27
CA LYS A 537 16.97 16.31 -7.98
C LYS A 537 17.65 15.50 -9.09
#